data_AF-A0AA47M343-F1
#
_entry.id   AF-A0AA47M343-F1
#
_cell.length_a   1.000
_cell.length_b   1.000
_cell.length_c   1.000
_cell.angle_alpha   90.00
_cell.angle_beta   90.00
_cell.angle_gamma   90.00
#
_symmetry.space_group_name_H-M   'P 1'
#
loop_
_entity.id
_entity.type
_entity.pdbx_description
1 polymer ?
#
loop_
_entity_poly.entity_id
_entity_poly.type
_entity_poly.pdbx_seq_one_letter_code
_entity_poly.pdbx_strand_id
1 'polypeptide(L)'
;MATNPLRDYDRNLFLADLVDGKWLPQKSVAIRFFEYEASVPGIMVKAQEALGTDENIILTDRSVYWKQNSRKIFVVPEEQFRESRNKRRRLSRRDDISQLPEVAEKIEEVVLAAQELSDVSQAIRELTNFASANRRQTLSFTENQIAALKDALHAWFARVRNFNYRYHKALNIKKEGKTKH
;
A
#
# COMPACT_ATOMS: atom_id res chain seq x y z
N MET A 1 -13.76 -1.56 64.37
CA MET A 1 -13.62 -1.41 62.90
C MET A 1 -12.87 -0.12 62.65
N ALA A 2 -11.62 -0.19 62.19
CA ALA A 2 -10.85 1.00 61.85
C ALA A 2 -11.36 1.52 60.50
N THR A 3 -12.05 2.65 60.49
CA THR A 3 -12.40 3.37 59.25
C THR A 3 -11.10 3.90 58.67
N ASN A 4 -10.66 3.36 57.53
CA ASN A 4 -9.61 3.99 56.74
C ASN A 4 -9.98 5.46 56.55
N PRO A 5 -9.02 6.41 56.70
CA PRO A 5 -9.31 7.80 56.40
C PRO A 5 -9.82 7.87 54.95
N LEU A 6 -10.98 8.51 54.77
CA LEU A 6 -11.57 8.72 53.46
C LEU A 6 -10.56 9.49 52.61
N ARG A 7 -9.96 8.79 51.64
CA ARG A 7 -8.99 9.41 50.73
C ARG A 7 -9.75 10.30 49.77
N ASP A 8 -9.42 11.58 49.79
CA ASP A 8 -9.90 12.57 48.85
C ASP A 8 -8.90 12.78 47.71
N TYR A 9 -9.43 13.27 46.59
CA TYR A 9 -8.71 13.50 45.36
C TYR A 9 -9.16 14.84 44.78
N ASP A 10 -8.19 15.61 44.29
CA ASP A 10 -8.46 16.84 43.54
C ASP A 10 -8.20 16.60 42.04
N ARG A 11 -9.14 16.98 41.18
CA ARG A 11 -8.97 16.90 39.72
C ARG A 11 -9.47 18.14 39.01
N ASN A 12 -8.70 18.54 38.00
CA ASN A 12 -9.07 19.61 37.08
C ASN A 12 -9.90 19.05 35.92
N LEU A 13 -11.09 19.60 35.75
CA LEU A 13 -11.97 19.41 34.63
C LEU A 13 -11.91 20.62 33.71
N PHE A 14 -11.95 20.41 32.40
CA PHE A 14 -11.86 21.48 31.41
C PHE A 14 -13.21 21.67 30.73
N LEU A 15 -13.88 22.79 30.95
CA LEU A 15 -15.05 23.13 30.13
C LEU A 15 -14.55 23.45 28.72
N ALA A 16 -15.10 22.75 27.72
CA ALA A 16 -14.67 22.91 26.35
C ALA A 16 -15.84 23.13 25.39
N ASP A 17 -15.57 23.94 24.38
CA ASP A 17 -16.46 24.13 23.23
C ASP A 17 -15.92 23.39 22.01
N LEU A 18 -16.82 23.04 21.11
CA LEU A 18 -16.48 22.47 19.81
C LEU A 18 -16.17 23.59 18.81
N VAL A 19 -14.90 23.75 18.45
CA VAL A 19 -14.45 24.70 17.41
C VAL A 19 -13.71 23.92 16.33
N ASP A 20 -14.15 24.03 15.07
CA ASP A 20 -13.58 23.32 13.92
C ASP A 20 -13.41 21.81 14.13
N GLY A 21 -14.37 21.19 14.84
CA GLY A 21 -14.35 19.76 15.14
C GLY A 21 -13.36 19.34 16.24
N LYS A 22 -12.77 20.30 16.97
CA LYS A 22 -11.86 20.04 18.09
C LYS A 22 -12.41 20.66 19.38
N TRP A 23 -12.27 19.91 20.47
CA TRP A 23 -12.59 20.42 21.81
C TRP A 23 -11.50 21.39 22.28
N LEU A 24 -11.87 22.67 22.38
CA LEU A 24 -11.02 23.73 22.90
C LEU A 24 -11.42 24.07 24.34
N PRO A 25 -10.50 23.92 25.31
CA PRO A 25 -10.78 24.32 26.69
C PRO A 25 -10.97 25.85 26.79
N GLN A 26 -12.08 26.29 27.37
CA GLN A 26 -12.35 27.69 27.70
C GLN A 26 -11.92 28.03 29.13
N LYS A 27 -12.29 27.16 30.07
CA LYS A 27 -11.99 27.32 31.49
C LYS A 27 -11.75 25.96 32.14
N SER A 28 -11.09 25.97 33.30
CA SER A 28 -10.92 24.78 34.13
C SER A 28 -11.57 24.97 35.49
N VAL A 29 -12.15 23.90 36.01
CA VAL A 29 -12.73 23.83 37.34
C VAL A 29 -12.06 22.68 38.10
N ALA A 30 -11.57 22.96 39.29
CA ALA A 30 -11.05 21.94 40.19
C ALA A 30 -12.21 21.37 41.00
N ILE A 31 -12.36 20.05 41.00
CA ILE A 31 -13.30 19.33 41.84
C ILE A 31 -12.53 18.51 42.87
N ARG A 32 -13.08 18.45 44.08
CA ARG A 32 -12.67 17.52 45.13
C ARG A 32 -13.68 16.39 45.23
N PHE A 33 -13.21 15.16 45.29
CA PHE A 33 -14.08 14.00 45.46
C PHE A 33 -13.40 12.92 46.30
N PHE A 34 -14.21 12.11 46.98
CA PHE A 34 -13.72 10.95 47.73
C PHE A 34 -13.63 9.70 46.86
N GLU A 35 -12.89 8.69 47.31
CA GLU A 35 -12.78 7.41 46.61
C GLU A 35 -14.13 6.77 46.23
N TYR A 36 -15.14 6.86 47.09
CA TYR A 36 -16.48 6.33 46.81
C TYR A 36 -17.26 7.16 45.77
N GLU A 37 -16.88 8.41 45.54
CA GLU A 37 -17.48 9.30 44.53
C GLU A 37 -16.78 9.17 43.17
N ALA A 38 -15.68 8.41 43.09
CA ALA A 38 -14.83 8.25 41.90
C ALA A 38 -15.47 7.40 40.78
N SER A 39 -16.72 7.68 40.45
CA SER A 39 -17.50 7.07 39.38
C SER A 39 -17.94 8.13 38.37
N VAL A 40 -18.28 7.74 37.13
CA VAL A 40 -18.78 8.70 36.12
C VAL A 40 -19.95 9.54 36.67
N PRO A 41 -21.01 8.94 37.26
CA PRO A 41 -22.12 9.71 37.81
C PRO A 41 -21.71 10.63 38.97
N GLY A 42 -20.88 10.15 39.89
CA GLY A 42 -20.42 10.94 41.03
C GLY A 42 -19.61 12.17 40.58
N ILE A 43 -18.69 11.98 39.63
CA ILE A 43 -17.89 13.07 39.07
C ILE A 43 -18.74 14.03 38.25
N MET A 44 -19.76 13.54 37.52
CA MET A 44 -20.69 14.42 36.79
C MET A 44 -21.48 15.33 37.74
N VAL A 45 -21.99 14.79 38.85
CA VAL A 45 -22.69 15.59 39.87
C VAL A 45 -21.78 16.68 40.42
N LYS A 46 -20.54 16.34 40.82
CA LYS A 46 -19.55 17.34 41.28
C LYS A 46 -19.23 18.38 40.21
N ALA A 47 -19.16 17.97 38.95
CA ALA A 47 -18.90 18.88 37.84
C ALA A 47 -20.08 19.86 37.63
N GLN A 48 -21.32 19.40 37.70
CA GLN A 48 -22.52 20.24 37.61
C GLN A 48 -22.60 21.22 38.77
N GLU A 49 -22.41 20.74 40.01
CA GLU A 49 -22.35 21.58 41.21
C GLU A 49 -21.29 22.68 41.07
N ALA A 50 -20.08 22.33 40.63
CA ALA A 50 -18.98 23.27 40.51
C ALA A 50 -19.13 24.24 39.32
N LEU A 51 -19.90 23.86 38.29
CA LEU A 51 -20.24 24.72 37.16
C LEU A 51 -21.48 25.58 37.40
N GLY A 52 -22.28 25.25 38.42
CA GLY A 52 -23.55 25.93 38.71
C GLY A 52 -24.56 25.77 37.57
N THR A 53 -24.58 24.61 36.91
CA THR A 53 -25.47 24.35 35.76
C THR A 53 -26.26 23.07 35.96
N ASP A 54 -27.53 23.11 35.58
CA ASP A 54 -28.44 21.95 35.50
C ASP A 54 -28.45 21.32 34.09
N GLU A 55 -27.65 21.86 33.16
CA GLU A 55 -27.57 21.33 31.81
C GLU A 55 -26.97 19.91 31.79
N ASN A 56 -27.42 19.11 30.82
CA ASN A 56 -26.87 17.78 30.58
C ASN A 56 -25.44 17.89 30.02
N ILE A 57 -24.48 17.50 30.84
CA ILE A 57 -23.06 17.49 30.50
C ILE A 57 -22.55 16.07 30.25
N ILE A 58 -21.49 15.96 29.45
CA ILE A 58 -20.74 14.74 29.20
C ILE A 58 -19.29 14.94 29.62
N LEU A 59 -18.72 13.93 30.28
CA LEU A 59 -17.29 13.82 30.53
C LEU A 59 -16.62 13.05 29.39
N THR A 60 -15.66 13.67 28.71
CA THR A 60 -14.89 13.02 27.63
C THR A 60 -13.41 13.34 27.73
N ASP A 61 -12.56 12.39 27.36
CA ASP A 61 -11.11 12.60 27.21
C ASP A 61 -10.70 12.70 25.72
N ARG A 62 -11.67 13.03 24.85
CA ARG A 62 -11.66 12.92 23.37
C ARG A 62 -11.95 11.51 22.83
N SER A 63 -12.10 10.52 23.71
CA SER A 63 -12.62 9.20 23.36
C SER A 63 -14.12 9.09 23.70
N VAL A 64 -14.70 7.92 23.43
CA VAL A 64 -16.15 7.70 23.54
C VAL A 64 -16.64 7.79 24.99
N TYR A 65 -15.78 7.50 25.98
CA TYR A 65 -16.10 7.56 27.40
C TYR A 65 -14.89 7.99 28.22
N TRP A 66 -15.12 8.76 29.28
CA TRP A 66 -14.09 9.10 30.27
C TRP A 66 -13.48 7.86 30.92
N LYS A 67 -12.16 7.86 31.12
CA LYS A 67 -11.45 6.88 31.94
C LYS A 67 -10.94 7.56 33.20
N GLN A 68 -11.00 6.88 34.35
CA GLN A 68 -10.54 7.39 35.65
C GLN A 68 -9.10 7.95 35.61
N ASN A 69 -8.23 7.36 34.77
CA ASN A 69 -6.83 7.76 34.58
C ASN A 69 -6.60 8.75 33.41
N SER A 70 -7.66 9.32 32.82
CA SER A 70 -7.50 10.28 31.72
C SER A 70 -6.79 11.53 32.23
N ARG A 71 -5.66 11.86 31.58
CA ARG A 71 -4.82 13.01 31.93
C ARG A 71 -5.55 14.35 31.77
N LYS A 72 -6.51 14.41 30.84
CA LYS A 72 -7.31 15.59 30.55
C LYS A 72 -8.76 15.18 30.37
N ILE A 73 -9.63 15.76 31.18
CA ILE A 73 -11.07 15.47 31.19
C ILE A 73 -11.78 16.74 30.74
N PHE A 74 -12.56 16.64 29.69
CA PHE A 74 -13.39 17.71 29.18
C PHE A 74 -14.82 17.52 29.69
N VAL A 75 -15.42 18.63 30.10
CA VAL A 75 -16.86 18.76 30.32
C VAL A 75 -17.41 19.47 29.11
N VAL A 76 -18.37 18.85 28.44
CA VAL A 76 -18.99 19.39 27.22
C VAL A 76 -20.50 19.22 27.30
N PRO A 77 -21.30 20.11 26.70
CA PRO A 77 -22.73 19.89 26.57
C PRO A 77 -23.02 18.63 25.75
N GLU A 78 -24.00 17.82 26.19
CA GLU A 78 -24.36 16.56 25.54
C GLU A 78 -24.74 16.74 24.06
N GLU A 79 -25.44 17.83 23.76
CA GLU A 79 -25.88 18.15 22.40
C GLU A 79 -24.70 18.35 21.45
N GLN A 80 -23.71 19.17 21.85
CA GLN A 80 -22.49 19.41 21.07
C GLN A 80 -21.70 18.12 20.88
N PHE A 81 -21.64 17.27 21.91
CA PHE A 81 -20.98 15.97 21.83
C PHE A 81 -21.65 15.07 20.78
N ARG A 82 -22.98 14.99 20.79
CA ARG A 82 -23.76 14.21 19.82
C ARG A 82 -23.57 14.72 18.39
N GLU A 83 -23.54 16.03 18.18
CA GLU A 83 -23.31 16.63 16.87
C GLU A 83 -21.92 16.33 16.31
N SER A 84 -20.88 16.47 17.14
CA SER A 84 -19.49 16.15 16.75
C SER A 84 -19.35 14.71 16.27
N ARG A 85 -20.02 13.76 16.96
CA ARG A 85 -20.01 12.34 16.62
C ARG A 85 -20.73 12.08 15.29
N ASN A 86 -21.88 12.71 15.08
CA ASN A 86 -22.65 12.56 13.86
C ASN A 86 -21.91 13.11 12.63
N LYS A 87 -21.23 14.26 12.76
CA LYS A 87 -20.36 14.81 11.70
C LYS A 87 -19.22 13.87 11.36
N ARG A 88 -18.52 13.31 12.36
CA ARG A 88 -17.44 12.35 12.16
C ARG A 88 -17.90 11.05 11.48
N ARG A 89 -19.07 10.53 11.84
CA ARG A 89 -19.67 9.36 11.18
C ARG A 89 -20.06 9.62 9.73
N ARG A 90 -20.51 10.84 9.40
CA ARG A 90 -20.86 11.23 8.02
C ARG A 90 -19.64 11.40 7.13
N LEU A 91 -18.55 11.99 7.64
CA LEU A 91 -17.28 12.13 6.92
C LEU A 91 -16.67 10.76 6.58
N SER A 92 -16.61 9.85 7.55
CA SER A 92 -16.10 8.49 7.34
C SER A 92 -16.85 7.74 6.23
N ARG A 93 -18.18 7.89 6.13
CA ARG A 93 -18.96 7.25 5.06
C ARG A 93 -18.72 7.87 3.68
N ARG A 94 -18.37 9.16 3.63
CA ARG A 94 -18.18 9.87 2.36
C ARG A 94 -16.87 9.48 1.69
N ASP A 95 -15.81 9.29 2.47
CA ASP A 95 -14.52 8.83 1.97
C ASP A 95 -14.61 7.38 1.44
N ASP A 96 -15.30 6.50 2.16
CA ASP A 96 -15.52 5.11 1.74
C ASP A 96 -16.28 5.05 0.40
N ILE A 97 -17.37 5.80 0.24
CA ILE A 97 -18.18 5.78 -0.99
C ILE A 97 -17.43 6.40 -2.18
N SER A 98 -16.57 7.40 -1.93
CA SER A 98 -15.82 8.08 -3.00
C SER A 98 -14.67 7.22 -3.54
N GLN A 99 -14.14 6.30 -2.74
CA GLN A 99 -13.04 5.40 -3.12
C GLN A 99 -13.51 4.08 -3.75
N LEU A 100 -14.78 3.70 -3.57
CA LEU A 100 -15.34 2.47 -4.14
C LEU A 100 -15.20 2.35 -5.67
N PRO A 101 -15.44 3.41 -6.48
CA PRO A 101 -15.25 3.33 -7.93
C PRO A 101 -13.78 3.09 -8.32
N GLU A 102 -12.84 3.76 -7.65
CA GLU A 102 -11.39 3.61 -7.90
C GLU A 102 -10.90 2.21 -7.51
N VAL A 103 -11.40 1.66 -6.40
CA VAL A 103 -11.10 0.29 -5.97
C VAL A 103 -11.68 -0.74 -6.95
N ALA A 104 -12.88 -0.51 -7.48
CA ALA A 104 -13.49 -1.39 -8.47
C ALA A 104 -12.68 -1.42 -9.78
N GLU A 105 -12.24 -0.25 -10.27
CA GLU A 105 -11.39 -0.14 -11.46
C GLU A 105 -10.05 -0.87 -11.28
N LYS A 106 -9.39 -0.69 -10.11
CA LYS A 106 -8.15 -1.42 -9.78
C LYS A 106 -8.35 -2.93 -9.69
N ILE A 107 -9.49 -3.40 -9.18
CA ILE A 107 -9.79 -4.84 -9.13
C ILE A 107 -9.95 -5.39 -10.55
N GLU A 108 -10.65 -4.68 -11.44
CA GLU A 108 -10.84 -5.08 -12.83
C GLU A 108 -9.50 -5.15 -13.58
N GLU A 109 -8.62 -4.17 -13.40
CA GLU A 109 -7.26 -4.17 -13.95
C GLU A 109 -6.46 -5.42 -13.52
N VAL A 110 -6.49 -5.74 -12.23
CA VAL A 110 -5.80 -6.93 -11.68
C VAL A 110 -6.38 -8.23 -12.24
N VAL A 111 -7.71 -8.30 -12.41
CA VAL A 111 -8.38 -9.47 -12.99
C VAL A 111 -7.94 -9.69 -14.44
N LEU A 112 -7.87 -8.62 -15.24
CA LEU A 112 -7.39 -8.70 -16.63
C LEU A 112 -5.92 -9.16 -16.69
N ALA A 113 -5.05 -8.56 -15.87
CA ALA A 113 -3.64 -8.95 -15.81
C ALA A 113 -3.45 -10.41 -15.36
N ALA A 114 -4.24 -10.88 -14.39
CA ALA A 114 -4.18 -12.27 -13.93
C ALA A 114 -4.61 -13.26 -15.02
N GLN A 115 -5.58 -12.89 -15.85
CA GLN A 115 -6.01 -13.71 -16.99
C GLN A 115 -4.91 -13.80 -18.05
N GLU A 116 -4.28 -12.68 -18.41
CA GLU A 116 -3.15 -12.66 -19.35
C GLU A 116 -1.97 -13.52 -18.85
N LEU A 117 -1.67 -13.49 -17.55
CA LEU A 117 -0.64 -14.33 -16.93
C LEU A 117 -0.94 -15.83 -17.03
N SER A 118 -2.21 -16.21 -16.91
CA SER A 118 -2.65 -17.60 -17.10
C SER A 118 -2.37 -18.06 -18.53
N ASP A 119 -2.70 -17.22 -19.51
CA ASP A 119 -2.50 -17.51 -20.94
C ASP A 119 -1.00 -17.62 -21.28
N VAL A 120 -0.16 -16.74 -20.74
CA VAL A 120 1.31 -16.83 -20.85
C VAL A 120 1.82 -18.13 -20.24
N SER A 121 1.30 -18.52 -19.07
CA SER A 121 1.68 -19.77 -18.40
C SER A 121 1.30 -21.00 -19.24
N GLN A 122 0.15 -20.96 -19.91
CA GLN A 122 -0.28 -22.02 -20.84
C GLN A 122 0.65 -22.08 -22.06
N ALA A 123 0.95 -20.95 -22.70
CA ALA A 123 1.85 -20.90 -23.84
C ALA A 123 3.26 -21.44 -23.50
N ILE A 124 3.79 -21.11 -22.32
CA ILE A 124 5.06 -21.67 -21.84
C ILE A 124 4.98 -23.18 -21.65
N ARG A 125 3.87 -23.71 -21.10
CA ARG A 125 3.68 -25.17 -20.99
C ARG A 125 3.62 -25.83 -22.35
N GLU A 126 2.89 -25.26 -23.30
CA GLU A 126 2.79 -25.78 -24.67
C GLU A 126 4.15 -25.79 -25.37
N LEU A 127 4.92 -24.70 -25.26
CA LEU A 127 6.29 -24.61 -25.78
C LEU A 127 7.23 -25.61 -25.10
N THR A 128 7.10 -25.79 -23.78
CA THR A 128 7.88 -26.77 -23.02
C THR A 128 7.55 -28.21 -23.43
N ASN A 129 6.27 -28.51 -23.63
CA ASN A 129 5.80 -29.80 -24.13
C ASN A 129 6.28 -30.05 -25.56
N PHE A 130 6.23 -29.05 -26.43
CA PHE A 130 6.75 -29.14 -27.79
C PHE A 130 8.26 -29.35 -27.82
N ALA A 131 9.02 -28.58 -27.03
CA ALA A 131 10.48 -28.71 -26.93
C ALA A 131 10.89 -30.07 -26.34
N SER A 132 10.14 -30.59 -25.35
CA SER A 132 10.41 -31.90 -24.75
C SER A 132 10.04 -33.06 -25.69
N ALA A 133 8.95 -32.95 -26.45
CA ALA A 133 8.57 -33.93 -27.47
C ALA A 133 9.59 -33.98 -28.63
N ASN A 134 10.11 -32.83 -29.05
CA ASN A 134 11.09 -32.74 -30.14
C ASN A 134 12.55 -32.90 -29.68
N ARG A 135 12.82 -33.01 -28.37
CA ARG A 135 14.18 -33.20 -27.81
C ARG A 135 14.88 -34.47 -28.30
N ARG A 136 14.11 -35.43 -28.84
CA ARG A 136 14.60 -36.72 -29.37
C ARG A 136 14.59 -36.81 -30.90
N GLN A 137 14.21 -35.76 -31.62
CA GLN A 137 14.46 -35.69 -33.07
C GLN A 137 15.92 -35.31 -33.31
N THR A 138 16.83 -36.24 -33.02
CA THR A 138 18.12 -36.25 -33.71
C THR A 138 17.78 -36.41 -35.19
N LEU A 139 17.94 -35.34 -35.98
CA LEU A 139 17.85 -35.42 -37.43
C LEU A 139 18.96 -36.37 -37.91
N SER A 140 18.63 -37.64 -38.08
CA SER A 140 19.52 -38.60 -38.73
C SER A 140 19.54 -38.25 -40.21
N PHE A 141 20.55 -37.50 -40.64
CA PHE A 141 20.81 -37.30 -42.06
C PHE A 141 21.16 -38.64 -42.69
N THR A 142 20.55 -38.94 -43.83
CA THR A 142 20.99 -40.07 -44.66
C THR A 142 22.42 -39.82 -45.16
N GLU A 143 23.17 -40.89 -45.41
CA GLU A 143 24.58 -40.79 -45.86
C GLU A 143 24.73 -39.90 -47.11
N ASN A 144 23.74 -39.94 -48.01
CA ASN A 144 23.65 -39.09 -49.20
C ASN A 144 23.49 -37.60 -48.87
N GLN A 145 22.71 -37.26 -47.84
CA GLN A 145 22.53 -35.86 -47.40
C GLN A 145 23.78 -35.32 -46.73
N ILE A 146 24.50 -36.17 -45.98
CA ILE A 146 25.79 -35.81 -45.37
C ILE A 146 26.84 -35.57 -46.45
N ALA A 147 26.90 -36.43 -47.47
CA ALA A 147 27.80 -36.25 -48.61
C ALA A 147 27.51 -34.95 -49.37
N ALA A 148 26.24 -34.67 -49.67
CA ALA A 148 25.82 -33.42 -50.34
C ALA A 148 26.18 -32.16 -49.52
N LEU A 149 26.03 -32.21 -48.19
CA LEU A 149 26.43 -31.12 -47.30
C LEU A 149 27.95 -30.90 -47.29
N LYS A 150 28.74 -31.98 -47.26
CA LYS A 150 30.20 -31.90 -47.32
C LYS A 150 30.67 -31.30 -48.64
N ASP A 151 30.10 -31.72 -49.77
CA ASP A 151 30.43 -31.19 -51.09
C ASP A 151 30.06 -29.71 -51.22
N ALA A 152 28.89 -29.32 -50.71
CA ALA A 152 28.46 -27.92 -50.70
C ALA A 152 29.41 -27.04 -49.86
N LEU A 153 29.84 -27.52 -48.69
CA LEU A 153 30.81 -26.83 -47.85
C LEU A 153 32.18 -26.73 -48.52
N HIS A 154 32.68 -27.80 -49.13
CA HIS A 154 33.94 -27.78 -49.87
C HIS A 154 33.91 -26.79 -51.05
N ALA A 155 32.82 -26.76 -51.81
CA ALA A 155 32.63 -25.81 -52.90
C ALA A 155 32.59 -24.36 -52.40
N TRP A 156 31.94 -24.11 -51.25
CA TRP A 156 31.92 -22.80 -50.62
C TRP A 156 33.32 -22.35 -50.18
N PHE A 157 34.09 -23.20 -49.50
CA PHE A 157 35.47 -22.89 -49.09
C PHE A 157 36.39 -22.61 -50.28
N ALA A 158 36.26 -23.39 -51.37
CA ALA A 158 37.02 -23.15 -52.59
C ALA A 158 36.66 -21.79 -53.23
N ARG A 159 35.38 -21.41 -53.21
CA ARG A 159 34.90 -20.14 -53.73
C ARG A 159 35.40 -18.96 -52.89
N VAL A 160 35.38 -19.08 -51.56
CA VAL A 160 35.94 -18.08 -50.63
C VAL A 160 37.45 -17.91 -50.82
N ARG A 161 38.20 -19.02 -50.95
CA ARG A 161 39.66 -18.97 -51.18
C ARG A 161 40.01 -18.31 -52.52
N ASN A 162 39.26 -18.63 -53.58
CA ASN A 162 39.43 -18.01 -54.90
C ASN A 162 39.09 -16.51 -54.89
N PHE A 163 38.04 -16.11 -54.16
CA PHE A 163 37.71 -14.70 -53.98
C PHE A 163 38.85 -13.96 -53.28
N ASN A 164 39.39 -14.53 -52.20
CA ASN A 164 40.46 -13.91 -51.44
C ASN A 164 41.76 -13.79 -52.25
N TYR A 165 42.11 -14.82 -53.04
CA TYR A 165 43.25 -14.78 -53.96
C TYR A 165 43.11 -13.67 -55.02
N ARG A 166 41.92 -13.55 -55.63
CA ARG A 166 41.64 -12.49 -56.62
C ARG A 166 41.69 -11.09 -56.00
N TYR A 167 41.19 -10.95 -54.77
CA TYR A 167 41.22 -9.69 -54.03
C TYR A 167 42.66 -9.22 -53.75
N HIS A 168 43.51 -10.11 -53.21
CA HIS A 168 44.91 -9.79 -52.94
C HIS A 168 45.72 -9.53 -54.21
N LYS A 169 45.47 -10.28 -55.30
CA LYS A 169 46.12 -10.02 -56.60
C LYS A 169 45.76 -8.64 -57.16
N ALA A 170 44.49 -8.23 -57.07
CA ALA A 170 44.04 -6.92 -57.52
C ALA A 170 44.63 -5.76 -56.67
N LEU A 171 44.81 -5.96 -55.37
CA LEU A 171 45.44 -4.99 -54.49
C LEU A 171 46.94 -4.79 -54.79
N ASN A 172 47.66 -5.87 -55.11
CA ASN A 172 49.09 -5.76 -55.46
C ASN A 172 49.30 -5.04 -56.79
N ILE A 173 48.48 -5.32 -57.81
CA ILE A 173 48.54 -4.61 -59.11
C ILE A 173 48.30 -3.10 -58.94
N LYS A 174 47.36 -2.69 -58.06
CA LYS A 174 47.12 -1.28 -57.77
C LYS A 174 48.27 -0.58 -57.02
N LYS A 175 49.07 -1.32 -56.25
CA LYS A 175 50.25 -0.77 -55.56
C LYS A 175 51.41 -0.53 -56.53
N GLU A 176 51.68 -1.47 -57.43
CA GLU A 176 52.76 -1.35 -58.41
C GLU A 176 52.51 -0.27 -59.48
N GLY A 177 51.23 0.02 -59.79
CA GLY A 177 50.85 1.11 -60.69
C GLY A 177 50.98 2.52 -60.10
N LYS A 178 51.13 2.68 -58.77
CA LYS A 178 51.27 3.99 -58.10
C LYS A 178 52.72 4.42 -57.86
N THR A 179 53.69 3.55 -58.07
CA THR A 179 55.13 3.83 -57.87
C THR A 179 55.87 4.25 -59.15
N LYS A 180 55.15 4.50 -60.25
CA LYS A 180 55.71 5.03 -61.50
C LYS A 180 55.02 6.34 -61.91
N HIS A 181 55.18 7.38 -61.09
CA HIS A 181 55.04 8.78 -61.49
C HIS A 181 56.08 9.61 -60.75
#